data_AF-A0A937PFQ6-F1
#
_entry.id   AF-A0A937PFQ6-F1
#
_cell.length_a   1.000
_cell.length_b   1.000
_cell.length_c   1.000
_cell.angle_alpha   90.00
_cell.angle_beta   90.00
_cell.angle_gamma   90.00
#
_symmetry.space_group_name_H-M   'P 1'
#
loop_
_entity.id
_entity.type
_entity.pdbx_description
1 polymer ?
#
loop_
_entity_poly.entity_id
_entity_poly.type
_entity_poly.pdbx_seq_one_letter_code
_entity_poly.pdbx_strand_id
1 'polypeptide(L)'
;MKKWLDPLATAWVGVITHKLRSSLTILGIVIGVAAVITLMSIGKGAEAQIISNIESMGSNLVTIQPGARTFGGVRSAAADTLTIEDAEAIAEQVPYISSVAPSYSSNLQLAVGGENMNSQVTGVTPEYMAVNNLEMAEGVFFSANDYQRGSTVVVLGSDVKDTLFGDTNPIGQQMRMGSIIVRVVGILESKGAMWGSPDNAIFIPLTAMQQTVAQPRTAQGERLVSSIALSVSDEEQADYVVAEITSLLRTRHQLSPTDDDDFSIMSMEEIASTLSEAIGTMTLLLGAIAAISLLVGGIGVMNIMLVSVLERTREIGIRKALGARERDIWTQFLIEAAFLTFTGGIIGVLVGGAVSYLISSTGVMTTVVTVDIVVLAVSVSVGIGLFFGFYPAWNASRLNPIEALRSE
;
A
#
# COMPACT_ATOMS: atom_id res chain seq x y z
N MET A 1 22.65 44.00 4.85
CA MET A 1 22.99 42.69 5.44
C MET A 1 23.07 42.67 6.96
N LYS A 2 23.56 43.70 7.68
CA LYS A 2 23.63 43.69 9.17
C LYS A 2 22.27 43.59 9.91
N LYS A 3 21.16 44.09 9.35
CA LYS A 3 19.83 44.09 10.01
C LYS A 3 19.19 42.70 10.23
N TRP A 4 19.69 41.63 9.61
CA TRP A 4 19.10 40.28 9.70
C TRP A 4 19.90 39.30 10.55
N LEU A 5 21.14 39.63 10.94
CA LEU A 5 22.01 38.75 11.74
C LEU A 5 21.83 38.95 13.25
N ASP A 6 21.54 40.17 13.69
CA ASP A 6 21.30 40.49 15.11
C ASP A 6 20.11 39.72 15.75
N PRO A 7 18.99 39.46 15.04
CA PRO A 7 17.89 38.64 15.56
C PRO A 7 18.27 37.17 15.78
N LEU A 8 19.12 36.59 14.92
CA LEU A 8 19.57 35.20 15.03
C LEU A 8 20.54 35.01 16.20
N ALA A 9 21.47 35.95 16.38
CA ALA A 9 22.40 35.93 17.50
C ALA A 9 21.69 36.11 18.85
N THR A 10 20.64 36.93 18.91
CA THR A 10 19.83 37.10 20.12
C THR A 10 18.91 35.91 20.41
N ALA A 11 18.33 35.28 19.38
CA ALA A 11 17.58 34.04 19.53
C ALA A 11 18.45 32.91 20.10
N TRP A 12 19.69 32.77 19.62
CA TRP A 12 20.65 31.77 20.12
C TRP A 12 21.02 31.99 21.59
N VAL A 13 21.23 33.23 22.02
CA VAL A 13 21.56 33.56 23.42
C VAL A 13 20.36 33.35 24.35
N GLY A 14 19.13 33.65 23.91
CA GLY A 14 17.91 33.41 24.68
C GLY A 14 17.59 31.93 24.93
N VAL A 15 17.93 31.05 23.99
CA VAL A 15 17.83 29.58 24.15
C VAL A 15 18.81 29.07 25.22
N ILE A 16 19.98 29.70 25.35
CA ILE A 16 21.06 29.26 26.25
C ILE A 16 20.84 29.68 27.71
N THR A 17 20.12 30.77 27.99
CA THR A 17 19.83 31.24 29.36
C THR A 17 18.78 30.39 30.09
N HIS A 18 17.82 29.77 29.38
CA HIS A 18 16.82 28.86 29.95
C HIS A 18 16.82 27.48 29.28
N LYS A 19 17.97 26.79 29.37
CA LYS A 19 18.27 25.51 28.70
C LYS A 19 17.18 24.45 28.82
N LEU A 20 16.67 24.21 30.03
CA LEU A 20 15.65 23.16 30.28
C LEU A 20 14.30 23.47 29.61
N ARG A 21 13.90 24.74 29.63
CA ARG A 21 12.59 25.15 29.08
C ARG A 21 12.65 25.11 27.55
N SER A 22 13.68 25.72 26.98
CA SER A 22 13.90 25.76 25.53
C SER A 22 14.11 24.35 24.96
N SER A 23 14.84 23.47 25.66
CA SER A 23 14.99 22.07 25.24
C SER A 23 13.68 21.30 25.25
N LEU A 24 12.80 21.53 26.24
CA LEU A 24 11.51 20.82 26.32
C LEU A 24 10.56 21.20 25.17
N THR A 25 10.52 22.48 24.79
CA THR A 25 9.68 22.94 23.68
C THR A 25 10.23 22.50 22.33
N ILE A 26 11.54 22.61 22.12
CA ILE A 26 12.19 22.09 20.92
C ILE A 26 11.93 20.59 20.81
N LEU A 27 12.01 19.84 21.92
CA LEU A 27 11.72 18.41 21.96
C LEU A 27 10.27 18.10 21.57
N GLY A 28 9.28 18.90 21.99
CA GLY A 28 7.89 18.75 21.53
C GLY A 28 7.73 18.90 20.02
N ILE A 29 8.41 19.89 19.42
CA ILE A 29 8.42 20.09 17.95
C ILE A 29 9.14 18.94 17.25
N VAL A 30 10.30 18.53 17.78
CA VAL A 30 11.11 17.43 17.23
C VAL A 30 10.29 16.15 17.21
N ILE A 31 9.60 15.81 18.30
CA ILE A 31 8.75 14.61 18.38
C ILE A 31 7.58 14.72 17.38
N GLY A 32 6.90 15.87 17.33
CA GLY A 32 5.79 16.07 16.40
C GLY A 32 6.22 15.93 14.94
N VAL A 33 7.31 16.60 14.54
CA VAL A 33 7.84 16.51 13.17
C VAL A 33 8.38 15.12 12.87
N ALA A 34 9.11 14.48 13.80
CA ALA A 34 9.58 13.12 13.62
C ALA A 34 8.42 12.13 13.44
N ALA A 35 7.32 12.31 14.18
CA ALA A 35 6.11 11.50 14.01
C ALA A 35 5.47 11.72 12.62
N VAL A 36 5.33 12.97 12.16
CA VAL A 36 4.83 13.25 10.80
C VAL A 36 5.69 12.56 9.74
N ILE A 37 7.02 12.73 9.80
CA ILE A 37 7.95 12.11 8.84
C ILE A 37 7.83 10.59 8.87
N THR A 38 7.85 9.99 10.06
CA THR A 38 7.84 8.53 10.20
C THR A 38 6.54 7.94 9.66
N LEU A 39 5.39 8.50 10.06
CA LEU A 39 4.07 7.99 9.69
C LEU A 39 3.78 8.17 8.20
N MET A 40 4.15 9.31 7.61
CA MET A 40 3.98 9.54 6.17
C MET A 40 4.92 8.66 5.34
N SER A 41 6.16 8.46 5.80
CA SER A 41 7.12 7.60 5.10
C SER A 41 6.72 6.12 5.13
N ILE A 42 6.07 5.68 6.21
CA ILE A 42 5.44 4.37 6.30
C ILE A 42 4.29 4.25 5.29
N GLY A 43 3.37 5.23 5.26
CA GLY A 43 2.26 5.22 4.31
C GLY A 43 2.73 5.13 2.86
N LYS A 44 3.72 5.94 2.47
CA LYS A 44 4.31 5.93 1.13
C LYS A 44 5.09 4.65 0.82
N GLY A 45 5.77 4.06 1.81
CA GLY A 45 6.43 2.77 1.64
C GLY A 45 5.44 1.63 1.43
N ALA A 46 4.34 1.62 2.20
CA ALA A 46 3.27 0.64 2.03
C ALA A 46 2.61 0.76 0.64
N GLU A 47 2.32 1.99 0.20
CA GLU A 47 1.78 2.27 -1.14
C GLU A 47 2.72 1.75 -2.24
N ALA A 48 4.02 2.08 -2.16
CA ALA A 48 5.02 1.63 -3.12
C ALA A 48 5.18 0.10 -3.14
N GLN A 49 5.12 -0.55 -1.96
CA GLN A 49 5.17 -2.01 -1.87
C GLN A 49 3.97 -2.67 -2.55
N ILE A 50 2.77 -2.12 -2.36
CA ILE A 50 1.56 -2.66 -2.99
C ILE A 50 1.63 -2.49 -4.51
N ILE A 51 2.03 -1.31 -5.00
CA ILE A 51 2.19 -1.06 -6.44
C ILE A 51 3.20 -2.06 -7.02
N SER A 52 4.37 -2.23 -6.40
CA SER A 52 5.38 -3.18 -6.85
C SER A 52 4.88 -4.63 -6.82
N ASN A 53 4.10 -5.01 -5.81
CA ASN A 53 3.48 -6.34 -5.76
C ASN A 53 2.49 -6.54 -6.92
N ILE A 54 1.70 -5.52 -7.25
CA ILE A 54 0.73 -5.57 -8.35
C ILE A 54 1.44 -5.64 -9.70
N GLU A 55 2.49 -4.83 -9.92
CA GLU A 55 3.34 -4.90 -11.11
C GLU A 55 3.94 -6.31 -11.28
N SER A 56 4.35 -6.98 -10.20
CA SER A 56 4.90 -8.33 -10.25
C SER A 56 3.89 -9.41 -10.67
N MET A 57 2.59 -9.15 -10.45
CA MET A 57 1.48 -10.02 -10.82
C MET A 57 0.95 -9.74 -12.24
N GLY A 58 1.34 -8.60 -12.83
CA GLY A 58 0.80 -8.08 -14.09
C GLY A 58 -0.29 -7.04 -13.84
N SER A 59 0.00 -5.77 -14.14
CA SER A 59 -0.92 -4.63 -13.96
C SER A 59 -2.19 -4.75 -14.80
N ASN A 60 -2.11 -5.47 -15.92
CA ASN A 60 -3.19 -5.65 -16.90
C ASN A 60 -4.02 -6.92 -16.70
N LEU A 61 -3.94 -7.55 -15.52
CA LEU A 61 -4.68 -8.77 -15.19
C LEU A 61 -6.11 -8.43 -14.74
N VAL A 62 -7.08 -9.05 -15.41
CA VAL A 62 -8.50 -9.06 -15.03
C VAL A 62 -8.91 -10.48 -14.72
N THR A 63 -9.55 -10.67 -13.56
CA THR A 63 -10.01 -11.99 -13.10
C THR A 63 -11.53 -11.98 -12.96
N ILE A 64 -12.18 -13.00 -13.48
CA ILE A 64 -13.62 -13.21 -13.41
C ILE A 64 -13.87 -14.43 -12.53
N GLN A 65 -14.66 -14.26 -11.47
CA GLN A 65 -15.01 -15.33 -10.54
C GLN A 65 -16.54 -15.50 -10.48
N PRO A 66 -17.04 -16.71 -10.18
CA PRO A 66 -18.47 -16.92 -9.98
C PRO A 66 -18.97 -16.10 -8.79
N GLY A 67 -20.07 -15.38 -8.99
CA GLY A 67 -20.72 -14.54 -7.99
C GLY A 67 -21.61 -15.35 -7.06
N ALA A 68 -21.91 -14.79 -5.89
CA ALA A 68 -22.90 -15.38 -4.98
C ALA A 68 -24.32 -15.14 -5.52
N ARG A 69 -25.03 -16.21 -5.90
CA ARG A 69 -26.44 -16.10 -6.29
C ARG A 69 -27.35 -16.09 -5.05
N THR A 70 -28.27 -15.12 -5.00
CA THR A 70 -29.40 -15.14 -4.07
C THR A 70 -30.65 -15.58 -4.82
N PHE A 71 -31.17 -16.78 -4.54
CA PHE A 71 -32.43 -17.25 -5.13
C PHE A 71 -33.46 -17.51 -4.04
N GLY A 72 -34.62 -16.86 -4.12
CA GLY A 72 -35.73 -17.06 -3.16
C GLY A 72 -35.40 -16.73 -1.70
N GLY A 73 -34.48 -15.80 -1.44
CA GLY A 73 -34.04 -15.44 -0.07
C GLY A 73 -32.97 -16.36 0.53
N VAL A 74 -32.52 -17.38 -0.21
CA VAL A 74 -31.37 -18.22 0.17
C VAL A 74 -30.15 -17.76 -0.62
N ARG A 75 -29.11 -17.32 0.09
CA ARG A 75 -27.78 -17.10 -0.49
C ARG A 75 -27.12 -18.45 -0.66
N SER A 76 -26.98 -18.92 -1.89
CA SER A 76 -26.11 -20.06 -2.17
C SER A 76 -24.67 -19.57 -2.14
N ALA A 77 -23.74 -20.39 -1.64
CA ALA A 77 -22.32 -20.20 -1.93
C ALA A 77 -22.14 -20.07 -3.46
N ALA A 78 -21.10 -19.32 -3.87
CA ALA A 78 -20.76 -19.01 -5.26
C ALA A 78 -21.24 -20.13 -6.18
N ALA A 79 -22.30 -19.84 -6.93
CA ALA A 79 -22.85 -20.85 -7.80
C ALA A 79 -21.85 -20.95 -8.94
N ASP A 80 -21.24 -22.13 -9.16
CA ASP A 80 -20.40 -22.36 -10.33
C ASP A 80 -21.24 -22.05 -11.58
N THR A 81 -21.07 -20.86 -12.14
CA THR A 81 -21.85 -20.28 -13.24
C THR A 81 -21.02 -20.14 -14.50
N LEU A 82 -19.76 -19.75 -14.31
CA LEU A 82 -18.80 -19.57 -15.38
C LEU A 82 -18.45 -20.90 -16.02
N THR A 83 -18.34 -20.90 -17.34
CA THR A 83 -18.01 -22.06 -18.15
C THR A 83 -16.75 -21.83 -18.99
N ILE A 84 -16.21 -22.90 -19.56
CA ILE A 84 -15.11 -22.81 -20.53
C ILE A 84 -15.60 -22.12 -21.80
N GLU A 85 -16.84 -22.40 -22.18
CA GLU A 85 -17.53 -21.81 -23.32
C GLU A 85 -17.68 -20.28 -23.16
N ASP A 86 -17.80 -19.77 -21.93
CA ASP A 86 -17.74 -18.33 -21.65
C ASP A 86 -16.34 -17.75 -21.87
N ALA A 87 -15.29 -18.47 -21.45
CA ALA A 87 -13.91 -18.05 -21.69
C ALA A 87 -13.57 -17.99 -23.19
N GLU A 88 -14.06 -18.97 -23.97
CA GLU A 88 -13.93 -18.98 -25.43
C GLU A 88 -14.69 -17.80 -26.06
N ALA A 89 -15.92 -17.53 -25.63
CA ALA A 89 -16.70 -16.40 -26.11
C ALA A 89 -16.03 -15.05 -25.80
N ILE A 90 -15.44 -14.90 -24.60
CA ILE A 90 -14.67 -13.71 -24.23
C ILE A 90 -13.47 -13.52 -25.16
N ALA A 91 -12.72 -14.59 -25.42
CA ALA A 91 -11.55 -14.54 -26.29
C ALA A 91 -11.89 -14.18 -27.75
N GLU A 92 -13.07 -14.56 -28.25
CA GLU A 92 -13.49 -14.32 -29.63
C GLU A 92 -14.20 -12.98 -29.86
N GLN A 93 -15.00 -12.53 -28.89
CA GLN A 93 -15.94 -11.42 -29.08
C GLN A 93 -15.48 -10.10 -28.47
N VAL A 94 -14.61 -10.13 -27.45
CA VAL A 94 -14.17 -8.92 -26.75
C VAL A 94 -12.82 -8.46 -27.31
N PRO A 95 -12.72 -7.24 -27.85
CA PRO A 95 -11.45 -6.70 -28.36
C PRO A 95 -10.52 -6.30 -27.21
N TYR A 96 -9.25 -6.02 -27.54
CA TYR A 96 -8.20 -5.59 -26.58
C TYR A 96 -7.85 -6.63 -25.51
N ILE A 97 -8.13 -7.90 -25.76
CA ILE A 97 -7.68 -9.02 -24.93
C ILE A 97 -6.48 -9.69 -25.60
N SER A 98 -5.37 -9.80 -24.87
CA SER A 98 -4.15 -10.45 -25.34
C SER A 98 -4.22 -11.97 -25.17
N SER A 99 -4.76 -12.45 -24.05
CA SER A 99 -4.86 -13.87 -23.72
C SER A 99 -5.96 -14.10 -22.68
N VAL A 100 -6.64 -15.25 -22.78
CA VAL A 100 -7.64 -15.73 -21.82
C VAL A 100 -7.21 -17.10 -21.32
N ALA A 101 -7.25 -17.29 -20.01
CA ALA A 101 -6.81 -18.50 -19.33
C ALA A 101 -7.87 -18.94 -18.32
N PRO A 102 -8.85 -19.79 -18.73
CA PRO A 102 -9.77 -20.41 -17.80
C PRO A 102 -9.04 -21.38 -16.86
N SER A 103 -9.52 -21.47 -15.63
CA SER A 103 -8.96 -22.34 -14.60
C SER A 103 -10.05 -23.04 -13.79
N TYR A 104 -9.75 -24.25 -13.33
CA TYR A 104 -10.63 -25.00 -12.45
C TYR A 104 -9.82 -25.58 -11.28
N SER A 105 -10.25 -25.29 -10.06
CA SER A 105 -9.54 -25.70 -8.86
C SER A 105 -10.32 -26.75 -8.09
N SER A 106 -9.63 -27.76 -7.57
CA SER A 106 -10.20 -28.76 -6.67
C SER A 106 -9.20 -29.16 -5.60
N ASN A 107 -9.69 -29.46 -4.40
CA ASN A 107 -8.84 -29.92 -3.31
C ASN A 107 -8.56 -31.42 -3.47
N LEU A 108 -7.29 -31.78 -3.65
CA LEU A 108 -6.83 -33.15 -3.82
C LEU A 108 -5.75 -33.49 -2.80
N GLN A 109 -5.68 -34.77 -2.44
CA GLN A 109 -4.57 -35.28 -1.64
C GLN A 109 -3.37 -35.57 -2.55
N LEU A 110 -2.24 -34.95 -2.24
CA LEU A 110 -0.94 -35.26 -2.83
C LEU A 110 -0.19 -36.24 -1.95
N ALA A 111 0.51 -37.21 -2.56
CA ALA A 111 1.33 -38.16 -1.83
C ALA A 111 2.56 -38.59 -2.64
N VAL A 112 3.72 -38.60 -1.97
CA VAL A 112 5.01 -39.06 -2.48
C VAL A 112 5.69 -39.87 -1.39
N GLY A 113 5.95 -41.16 -1.64
CA GLY A 113 6.55 -42.04 -0.64
C GLY A 113 5.71 -42.12 0.65
N GLY A 114 6.28 -41.68 1.77
CA GLY A 114 5.60 -41.60 3.08
C GLY A 114 4.93 -40.26 3.37
N GLU A 115 5.21 -39.22 2.58
CA GLU A 115 4.68 -37.87 2.78
C GLU A 115 3.34 -37.70 2.06
N ASN A 116 2.43 -36.96 2.68
CA ASN A 116 1.17 -36.58 2.06
C ASN A 116 0.67 -35.22 2.56
N MET A 117 -0.08 -34.53 1.72
CA MET A 117 -0.74 -33.27 2.05
C MET A 117 -2.05 -33.14 1.29
N ASN A 118 -2.99 -32.34 1.81
CA ASN A 118 -4.12 -31.87 1.03
C ASN A 118 -3.81 -30.46 0.56
N SER A 119 -3.93 -30.22 -0.73
CA SER A 119 -3.74 -28.90 -1.31
C SER A 119 -4.72 -28.66 -2.46
N GLN A 120 -4.91 -27.40 -2.82
CA GLN A 120 -5.72 -27.00 -3.95
C GLN A 120 -4.91 -27.21 -5.23
N VAL A 121 -5.41 -28.08 -6.10
CA VAL A 121 -4.84 -28.33 -7.42
C VAL A 121 -5.65 -27.54 -8.44
N THR A 122 -4.95 -26.78 -9.29
CA THR A 122 -5.57 -25.92 -10.28
C THR A 122 -5.24 -26.41 -11.69
N GLY A 123 -6.27 -26.82 -12.41
CA GLY A 123 -6.21 -27.11 -13.83
C GLY A 123 -6.17 -25.80 -14.62
N VAL A 124 -5.16 -25.59 -15.45
CA VAL A 124 -4.98 -24.35 -16.21
C VAL A 124 -4.63 -24.61 -17.67
N THR A 125 -4.80 -23.59 -18.50
CA THR A 125 -4.35 -23.60 -19.90
C THR A 125 -2.88 -23.19 -20.01
N PRO A 126 -2.18 -23.49 -21.12
CA PRO A 126 -0.79 -23.06 -21.32
C PRO A 126 -0.59 -21.54 -21.20
N GLU A 127 -1.59 -20.76 -21.63
CA GLU A 127 -1.59 -19.30 -21.60
C GLU A 127 -1.60 -18.73 -20.18
N TYR A 128 -2.01 -19.54 -19.18
CA TYR A 128 -2.08 -19.13 -17.79
C TYR A 128 -0.73 -18.65 -17.24
N MET A 129 0.39 -19.25 -17.70
CA MET A 129 1.74 -18.84 -17.32
C MET A 129 2.03 -17.40 -17.73
N ALA A 130 1.64 -17.02 -18.95
CA ALA A 130 1.85 -15.68 -19.47
C ALA A 130 0.89 -14.67 -18.83
N VAL A 131 -0.39 -15.04 -18.66
CA VAL A 131 -1.42 -14.18 -18.06
C VAL A 131 -1.10 -13.83 -16.59
N ASN A 132 -0.56 -14.78 -15.82
CA ASN A 132 -0.24 -14.58 -14.40
C ASN A 132 1.23 -14.25 -14.14
N ASN A 133 2.00 -13.92 -15.19
CA ASN A 133 3.42 -13.60 -15.12
C ASN A 133 4.24 -14.59 -14.27
N LEU A 134 4.03 -15.90 -14.51
CA LEU A 134 4.69 -16.97 -13.76
C LEU A 134 6.08 -17.24 -14.32
N GLU A 135 7.07 -17.36 -13.43
CA GLU A 135 8.46 -17.65 -13.76
C GLU A 135 8.84 -19.07 -13.30
N MET A 136 9.64 -19.76 -14.10
CA MET A 136 10.08 -21.13 -13.80
C MET A 136 11.47 -21.10 -13.17
N ALA A 137 11.61 -21.66 -11.97
CA ALA A 137 12.93 -21.89 -11.37
C ALA A 137 13.66 -23.05 -12.05
N GLU A 138 12.94 -24.15 -12.26
CA GLU A 138 13.51 -25.36 -12.87
C GLU A 138 12.50 -26.06 -13.79
N GLY A 139 13.00 -26.76 -14.80
CA GLY A 139 12.18 -27.52 -15.74
C GLY A 139 11.44 -26.64 -16.74
N VAL A 140 10.27 -27.08 -17.19
CA VAL A 140 9.45 -26.38 -18.18
C VAL A 140 7.98 -26.39 -17.79
N PHE A 141 7.26 -25.35 -18.18
CA PHE A 141 5.80 -25.37 -18.15
C PHE A 141 5.28 -26.34 -19.23
N PHE A 142 4.07 -26.85 -19.04
CA PHE A 142 3.49 -27.81 -20.00
C PHE A 142 3.08 -27.12 -21.31
N SER A 143 3.26 -27.83 -22.42
CA SER A 143 3.03 -27.28 -23.76
C SER A 143 1.56 -27.38 -24.19
N ALA A 144 1.20 -26.69 -25.27
CA ALA A 144 -0.09 -26.87 -25.92
C ALA A 144 -0.33 -28.33 -26.38
N ASN A 145 0.72 -29.09 -26.70
CA ASN A 145 0.60 -30.50 -27.04
C ASN A 145 0.22 -31.34 -25.80
N ASP A 146 0.86 -31.07 -24.65
CA ASP A 146 0.55 -31.73 -23.39
C ASP A 146 -0.90 -31.48 -22.98
N TYR A 147 -1.35 -30.24 -23.15
CA TYR A 147 -2.73 -29.81 -22.94
C TYR A 147 -3.70 -30.55 -23.87
N GLN A 148 -3.49 -30.55 -25.18
CA GLN A 148 -4.39 -31.23 -26.12
C GLN A 148 -4.51 -32.74 -25.86
N ARG A 149 -3.43 -33.37 -25.37
CA ARG A 149 -3.41 -34.82 -25.10
C ARG A 149 -3.95 -35.20 -23.72
N GLY A 150 -4.24 -34.23 -22.85
CA GLY A 150 -4.62 -34.50 -21.46
C GLY A 150 -3.50 -35.17 -20.67
N SER A 151 -2.24 -34.76 -20.93
CA SER A 151 -1.08 -35.40 -20.32
C SER A 151 -1.08 -35.21 -18.80
N THR A 152 -0.80 -36.27 -18.05
CA THR A 152 -0.75 -36.26 -16.58
C THR A 152 0.58 -35.71 -16.08
N VAL A 153 0.82 -34.42 -16.32
CA VAL A 153 2.00 -33.68 -15.88
C VAL A 153 1.62 -32.61 -14.86
N VAL A 154 2.56 -32.25 -13.99
CA VAL A 154 2.34 -31.25 -12.93
C VAL A 154 3.53 -30.29 -12.80
N VAL A 155 3.21 -29.03 -12.55
CA VAL A 155 4.15 -27.97 -12.16
C VAL A 155 3.86 -27.60 -10.70
N LEU A 156 4.91 -27.50 -9.89
CA LEU A 156 4.81 -27.28 -8.44
C LEU A 156 5.37 -25.91 -8.06
N GLY A 157 4.75 -25.27 -7.07
CA GLY A 157 5.35 -24.16 -6.34
C GLY A 157 6.50 -24.63 -5.43
N SER A 158 7.32 -23.68 -5.00
CA SER A 158 8.49 -23.94 -4.15
C SER A 158 8.15 -24.63 -2.83
N ASP A 159 7.10 -24.19 -2.13
CA ASP A 159 6.72 -24.74 -0.82
C ASP A 159 6.21 -26.18 -0.94
N VAL A 160 5.48 -26.47 -2.02
CA VAL A 160 4.97 -27.82 -2.30
C VAL A 160 6.13 -28.77 -2.62
N LYS A 161 7.10 -28.30 -3.41
CA LYS A 161 8.33 -29.05 -3.67
C LYS A 161 9.05 -29.35 -2.36
N ASP A 162 9.28 -28.34 -1.52
CA ASP A 162 10.07 -28.51 -0.30
C ASP A 162 9.38 -29.43 0.70
N THR A 163 8.05 -29.35 0.79
CA THR A 163 7.28 -30.21 1.71
C THR A 163 7.21 -31.67 1.24
N LEU A 164 7.03 -31.92 -0.06
CA LEU A 164 6.83 -33.30 -0.57
C LEU A 164 8.13 -34.00 -0.96
N PHE A 165 9.16 -33.26 -1.38
CA PHE A 165 10.41 -33.82 -1.92
C PHE A 165 11.66 -33.40 -1.11
N GLY A 166 11.56 -32.41 -0.23
CA GLY A 166 12.70 -31.89 0.54
C GLY A 166 13.81 -31.39 -0.38
N ASP A 167 15.04 -31.84 -0.13
CA ASP A 167 16.22 -31.51 -0.94
C ASP A 167 16.33 -32.34 -2.23
N THR A 168 15.39 -33.26 -2.49
CA THR A 168 15.44 -34.12 -3.67
C THR A 168 14.90 -33.39 -4.89
N ASN A 169 15.55 -33.53 -6.05
CA ASN A 169 15.03 -32.97 -7.29
C ASN A 169 13.73 -33.69 -7.72
N PRO A 170 12.58 -32.99 -7.76
CA PRO A 170 11.29 -33.61 -8.09
C PRO A 170 11.10 -33.85 -9.59
N ILE A 171 11.87 -33.19 -10.47
CA ILE A 171 11.66 -33.22 -11.92
C ILE A 171 11.80 -34.65 -12.45
N GLY A 172 10.79 -35.08 -13.22
CA GLY A 172 10.70 -36.42 -13.79
C GLY A 172 10.17 -37.49 -12.81
N GLN A 173 10.05 -37.17 -11.52
CA GLN A 173 9.46 -38.08 -10.55
C GLN A 173 7.94 -38.16 -10.67
N GLN A 174 7.40 -39.25 -10.15
CA GLN A 174 5.95 -39.48 -10.10
C GLN A 174 5.41 -39.20 -8.71
N MET A 175 4.24 -38.57 -8.67
CA MET A 175 3.49 -38.25 -7.47
C MET A 175 2.06 -38.75 -7.63
N ARG A 176 1.48 -39.26 -6.54
CA ARG A 176 0.05 -39.56 -6.51
C ARG A 176 -0.73 -38.29 -6.19
N MET A 177 -1.72 -37.97 -7.00
CA MET A 177 -2.61 -36.84 -6.85
C MET A 177 -4.05 -37.35 -6.92
N GLY A 178 -4.71 -37.43 -5.76
CA GLY A 178 -6.00 -38.11 -5.61
C GLY A 178 -5.90 -39.59 -6.00
N SER A 179 -6.61 -39.94 -7.07
CA SER A 179 -6.66 -41.29 -7.65
C SER A 179 -5.70 -41.52 -8.82
N ILE A 180 -4.97 -40.50 -9.28
CA ILE A 180 -4.08 -40.61 -10.44
C ILE A 180 -2.61 -40.42 -10.07
N ILE A 181 -1.74 -40.83 -10.99
CA ILE A 181 -0.30 -40.61 -10.90
C ILE A 181 0.07 -39.55 -11.94
N VAL A 182 0.74 -38.50 -11.48
CA VAL A 182 1.24 -37.40 -12.30
C VAL A 182 2.75 -37.36 -12.27
N ARG A 183 3.37 -36.83 -13.33
CA ARG A 183 4.82 -36.63 -13.41
C ARG A 183 5.15 -35.16 -13.27
N VAL A 184 6.11 -34.82 -12.39
CA VAL A 184 6.58 -33.44 -12.22
C VAL A 184 7.43 -33.03 -13.41
N VAL A 185 7.12 -31.88 -14.01
CA VAL A 185 7.85 -31.35 -15.19
C VAL A 185 8.53 -30.00 -14.95
N GLY A 186 8.15 -29.29 -13.90
CA GLY A 186 8.76 -28.02 -13.56
C GLY A 186 8.39 -27.52 -12.17
N ILE A 187 9.15 -26.52 -11.73
CA ILE A 187 9.05 -25.87 -10.43
C ILE A 187 9.00 -24.35 -10.67
N LEU A 188 8.07 -23.66 -10.03
CA LEU A 188 7.95 -22.20 -10.11
C LEU A 188 9.02 -21.51 -9.26
N GLU A 189 9.43 -20.32 -9.70
CA GLU A 189 10.24 -19.43 -8.89
C GLU A 189 9.44 -18.94 -7.68
N SER A 190 10.08 -18.95 -6.50
CA SER A 190 9.46 -18.48 -5.27
C SER A 190 9.31 -16.96 -5.34
N LYS A 191 8.07 -16.48 -5.21
CA LYS A 191 7.77 -15.04 -5.10
C LYS A 191 7.60 -14.61 -3.63
N GLY A 192 7.79 -15.52 -2.69
CA GLY A 192 7.70 -15.27 -1.26
C GLY A 192 6.27 -15.37 -0.72
N ALA A 193 6.16 -15.51 0.60
CA ALA A 193 4.90 -15.70 1.31
C ALA A 193 4.10 -14.38 1.45
N MET A 194 3.55 -13.87 0.36
CA MET A 194 2.51 -12.83 0.38
C MET A 194 1.20 -13.39 -0.19
N TRP A 195 0.07 -12.73 0.07
CA TRP A 195 -1.29 -13.10 -0.36
C TRP A 195 -1.36 -13.90 -1.67
N GLY A 196 -1.87 -15.14 -1.59
CA GLY A 196 -2.07 -15.98 -2.78
C GLY A 196 -0.78 -16.43 -3.47
N SER A 197 0.35 -16.46 -2.73
CA SER A 197 1.66 -16.80 -3.26
C SER A 197 1.63 -18.05 -4.17
N PRO A 198 2.23 -17.98 -5.37
CA PRO A 198 2.36 -19.13 -6.26
C PRO A 198 3.24 -20.24 -5.66
N ASP A 199 3.90 -19.98 -4.52
CA ASP A 199 4.78 -20.93 -3.82
C ASP A 199 4.01 -22.18 -3.35
N ASN A 200 2.71 -22.06 -3.08
CA ASN A 200 1.84 -23.21 -2.75
C ASN A 200 1.02 -23.74 -3.93
N ALA A 201 1.24 -23.21 -5.14
CA ALA A 201 0.45 -23.58 -6.30
C ALA A 201 0.81 -24.96 -6.84
N ILE A 202 -0.21 -25.70 -7.31
CA ILE A 202 -0.04 -26.94 -8.06
C ILE A 202 -0.83 -26.81 -9.35
N PHE A 203 -0.12 -26.77 -10.48
CA PHE A 203 -0.72 -26.61 -11.80
C PHE A 203 -0.65 -27.88 -12.62
N ILE A 204 -1.78 -28.24 -13.22
CA ILE A 204 -1.87 -29.32 -14.20
C ILE A 204 -2.63 -28.82 -15.44
N PRO A 205 -2.51 -29.50 -16.60
CA PRO A 205 -3.33 -29.16 -17.74
C PRO A 205 -4.83 -29.27 -17.40
N LEU A 206 -5.63 -28.25 -17.74
CA LEU A 206 -7.09 -28.26 -17.48
C LEU A 206 -7.78 -29.49 -18.08
N THR A 207 -7.32 -29.95 -19.24
CA THR A 207 -7.78 -31.20 -19.88
C THR A 207 -7.48 -32.44 -19.07
N ALA A 208 -6.33 -32.52 -18.39
CA ALA A 208 -6.00 -33.61 -17.49
C ALA A 208 -6.84 -33.54 -16.21
N MET A 209 -7.08 -32.33 -15.68
CA MET A 209 -7.97 -32.10 -14.54
C MET A 209 -9.39 -32.59 -14.83
N GLN A 210 -9.93 -32.27 -16.01
CA GLN A 210 -11.25 -32.68 -16.49
C GLN A 210 -11.44 -34.19 -16.61
N GLN A 211 -10.37 -34.92 -16.91
CA GLN A 211 -10.41 -36.38 -17.02
C GLN A 211 -10.30 -37.06 -15.66
N THR A 212 -9.70 -36.37 -14.69
CA THR A 212 -9.32 -36.92 -13.39
C THR A 212 -10.39 -36.67 -12.33
N VAL A 213 -10.93 -35.46 -12.33
CA VAL A 213 -11.92 -35.00 -11.34
C VAL A 213 -13.27 -34.92 -12.03
N ALA A 214 -14.32 -35.40 -11.35
CA ALA A 214 -15.69 -35.25 -11.81
C ALA A 214 -16.08 -33.77 -11.73
N GLN A 215 -15.74 -33.01 -12.77
CA GLN A 215 -16.07 -31.60 -12.86
C GLN A 215 -17.59 -31.43 -12.99
N PRO A 216 -18.21 -30.58 -12.15
CA PRO A 216 -19.60 -30.20 -12.31
C PRO A 216 -19.86 -29.63 -13.71
N ARG A 217 -21.07 -29.85 -14.21
CA ARG A 217 -21.52 -29.33 -15.51
C ARG A 217 -22.79 -28.52 -15.34
N THR A 218 -22.99 -27.54 -16.21
CA THR A 218 -24.27 -26.83 -16.27
C THR A 218 -25.39 -27.77 -16.70
N ALA A 219 -26.65 -27.34 -16.54
CA ALA A 219 -27.81 -28.07 -17.05
C ALA A 219 -27.75 -28.29 -18.58
N GLN A 220 -26.94 -27.50 -19.28
CA GLN A 220 -26.73 -27.56 -20.74
C GLN A 220 -25.53 -28.45 -21.12
N GLY A 221 -24.79 -28.97 -20.14
CA GLY A 221 -23.67 -29.90 -20.34
C GLY A 221 -22.30 -29.23 -20.48
N GLU A 222 -22.24 -27.91 -20.34
CA GLU A 222 -21.03 -27.07 -20.38
C GLU A 222 -20.17 -27.30 -19.13
N ARG A 223 -18.87 -27.07 -19.25
CA ARG A 223 -17.90 -27.38 -18.19
C ARG A 223 -17.66 -26.16 -17.33
N LEU A 224 -17.89 -26.30 -16.02
CA LEU A 224 -17.80 -25.20 -15.07
C LEU A 224 -16.36 -24.85 -14.70
N VAL A 225 -15.99 -23.57 -14.75
CA VAL A 225 -14.67 -23.07 -14.35
C VAL A 225 -14.74 -22.34 -13.02
N SER A 226 -13.66 -22.40 -12.25
CA SER A 226 -13.56 -21.70 -10.97
C SER A 226 -13.19 -20.24 -11.14
N SER A 227 -12.46 -19.90 -12.19
CA SER A 227 -12.03 -18.55 -12.50
C SER A 227 -11.60 -18.43 -13.95
N ILE A 228 -11.82 -17.27 -14.57
CA ILE A 228 -11.29 -16.91 -15.88
C ILE A 228 -10.35 -15.72 -15.68
N ALA A 229 -9.07 -15.93 -15.94
CA ALA A 229 -8.08 -14.86 -15.93
C ALA A 229 -7.82 -14.38 -17.37
N LEU A 230 -7.66 -13.08 -17.58
CA LEU A 230 -7.32 -12.52 -18.88
C LEU A 230 -6.36 -11.34 -18.73
N SER A 231 -5.56 -11.13 -19.77
CA SER A 231 -4.62 -10.01 -19.87
C SER A 231 -5.10 -9.01 -20.90
N VAL A 232 -5.26 -7.75 -20.49
CA VAL A 232 -5.69 -6.65 -21.35
C VAL A 232 -4.49 -6.12 -22.16
N SER A 233 -4.68 -5.88 -23.46
CA SER A 233 -3.64 -5.40 -24.37
C SER A 233 -3.24 -3.94 -24.13
N ASP A 234 -4.22 -3.13 -23.72
CA ASP A 234 -4.11 -1.70 -23.50
C ASP A 234 -4.80 -1.34 -22.18
N GLU A 235 -4.03 -0.90 -21.20
CA GLU A 235 -4.52 -0.56 -19.85
C GLU A 235 -5.59 0.55 -19.90
N GLU A 236 -5.49 1.51 -20.85
CA GLU A 236 -6.49 2.57 -21.00
C GLU A 236 -7.87 2.04 -21.44
N GLN A 237 -7.94 0.81 -21.97
CA GLN A 237 -9.18 0.16 -22.39
C GLN A 237 -9.73 -0.83 -21.35
N ALA A 238 -9.13 -0.94 -20.17
CA ALA A 238 -9.55 -1.91 -19.14
C ALA A 238 -11.04 -1.74 -18.77
N ASP A 239 -11.50 -0.50 -18.54
CA ASP A 239 -12.91 -0.21 -18.24
C ASP A 239 -13.86 -0.63 -19.37
N TYR A 240 -13.44 -0.41 -20.61
CA TYR A 240 -14.21 -0.82 -21.78
C TYR A 240 -14.31 -2.35 -21.86
N VAL A 241 -13.19 -3.05 -21.65
CA VAL A 241 -13.14 -4.52 -21.64
C VAL A 241 -14.02 -5.10 -20.53
N VAL A 242 -13.97 -4.54 -19.32
CA VAL A 242 -14.81 -4.96 -18.19
C VAL A 242 -16.29 -4.78 -18.52
N ALA A 243 -16.68 -3.64 -19.10
CA ALA A 243 -18.06 -3.38 -19.49
C ALA A 243 -18.56 -4.35 -20.60
N GLU A 244 -17.71 -4.62 -21.59
CA GLU A 244 -18.05 -5.53 -22.70
C GLU A 244 -18.18 -6.98 -22.21
N ILE A 245 -17.26 -7.45 -21.35
CA ILE A 245 -17.34 -8.77 -20.71
C ILE A 245 -18.61 -8.88 -19.89
N THR A 246 -18.95 -7.84 -19.11
CA THR A 246 -20.17 -7.81 -18.31
C THR A 246 -21.41 -7.97 -19.20
N SER A 247 -21.50 -7.20 -20.29
CA SER A 247 -22.60 -7.29 -21.26
C SER A 247 -22.69 -8.68 -21.91
N LEU A 248 -21.55 -9.24 -22.31
CA LEU A 248 -21.44 -10.57 -22.91
C LEU A 248 -21.93 -11.67 -21.96
N LEU A 249 -21.40 -11.71 -20.73
CA LEU A 249 -21.75 -12.72 -19.74
C LEU A 249 -23.21 -12.59 -19.30
N ARG A 250 -23.72 -11.38 -19.06
CA ARG A 250 -25.15 -11.16 -18.76
C ARG A 250 -26.06 -11.71 -19.86
N THR A 251 -25.68 -11.53 -21.12
CA THR A 251 -26.42 -12.05 -22.28
C THR A 251 -26.36 -13.58 -22.33
N ARG A 252 -25.18 -14.18 -22.16
CA ARG A 252 -24.98 -15.63 -22.21
C ARG A 252 -25.68 -16.35 -21.06
N HIS A 253 -25.59 -15.79 -19.86
CA HIS A 253 -26.21 -16.31 -18.65
C HIS A 253 -27.71 -15.97 -18.55
N GLN A 254 -28.26 -15.25 -19.54
CA GLN A 254 -29.68 -14.89 -19.63
C GLN A 254 -30.18 -14.09 -18.41
N LEU A 255 -29.34 -13.18 -17.91
CA LEU A 255 -29.67 -12.32 -16.77
C LEU A 255 -30.56 -11.16 -17.20
N SER A 256 -31.67 -10.96 -16.50
CA SER A 256 -32.57 -9.83 -16.74
C SER A 256 -31.91 -8.52 -16.30
N PRO A 257 -32.34 -7.34 -16.81
CA PRO A 257 -31.76 -6.05 -16.39
C PRO A 257 -31.88 -5.76 -14.88
N THR A 258 -32.78 -6.43 -14.17
CA THR A 258 -32.99 -6.32 -12.72
C THR A 258 -32.26 -7.37 -11.91
N ASP A 259 -31.67 -8.37 -12.57
CA ASP A 259 -30.96 -9.46 -11.90
C ASP A 259 -29.54 -9.01 -11.58
N ASP A 260 -29.12 -9.32 -10.35
CA ASP A 260 -27.73 -9.18 -9.91
C ASP A 260 -26.82 -10.07 -10.76
N ASP A 261 -25.59 -9.61 -11.01
CA ASP A 261 -24.59 -10.42 -11.72
C ASP A 261 -24.26 -11.69 -10.93
N ASP A 262 -24.20 -12.82 -11.64
CA ASP A 262 -23.79 -14.10 -11.07
C ASP A 262 -22.30 -14.40 -11.29
N PHE A 263 -21.54 -13.34 -11.58
CA PHE A 263 -20.09 -13.29 -11.69
C PHE A 263 -19.59 -11.97 -11.09
N SER A 264 -18.33 -11.94 -10.65
CA SER A 264 -17.63 -10.71 -10.28
C SER A 264 -16.38 -10.58 -11.12
N ILE A 265 -16.20 -9.41 -11.73
CA ILE A 265 -14.99 -9.06 -12.45
C ILE A 265 -14.14 -8.19 -11.51
N MET A 266 -12.87 -8.54 -11.36
CA MET A 266 -11.92 -7.79 -10.55
C MET A 266 -10.67 -7.51 -11.39
N SER A 267 -10.31 -6.24 -11.54
CA SER A 267 -9.02 -5.85 -12.12
C SER A 267 -8.00 -5.61 -11.01
N MET A 268 -6.72 -5.84 -11.31
CA MET A 268 -5.65 -5.51 -10.37
C MET A 268 -5.55 -3.99 -10.14
N GLU A 269 -5.93 -3.17 -11.11
CA GLU A 269 -5.99 -1.70 -10.97
C GLU A 269 -7.09 -1.25 -9.99
N GLU A 270 -8.26 -1.88 -10.00
CA GLU A 270 -9.32 -1.58 -9.02
C GLU A 270 -8.89 -1.97 -7.60
N ILE A 271 -8.19 -3.09 -7.46
CA ILE A 271 -7.59 -3.48 -6.17
C ILE A 271 -6.50 -2.47 -5.75
N ALA A 272 -5.66 -2.03 -6.68
CA ALA A 272 -4.63 -1.03 -6.43
C ALA A 272 -5.21 0.29 -5.94
N SER A 273 -6.25 0.79 -6.63
CA SER A 273 -6.87 2.08 -6.34
C SER A 273 -7.58 2.05 -4.99
N THR A 274 -8.36 1.01 -4.71
CA THR A 274 -9.05 0.84 -3.42
C THR A 274 -8.08 0.71 -2.25
N LEU A 275 -6.98 -0.03 -2.40
CA LEU A 275 -5.93 -0.11 -1.37
C LEU A 275 -5.21 1.24 -1.19
N SER A 276 -4.92 1.94 -2.29
CA SER A 276 -4.28 3.26 -2.25
C SER A 276 -5.16 4.29 -1.55
N GLU A 277 -6.48 4.28 -1.80
CA GLU A 277 -7.45 5.11 -1.09
C GLU A 277 -7.53 4.78 0.40
N ALA A 278 -7.52 3.49 0.77
CA ALA A 278 -7.52 3.06 2.16
C ALA A 278 -6.24 3.53 2.88
N ILE A 279 -5.07 3.38 2.25
CA ILE A 279 -3.79 3.88 2.78
C ILE A 279 -3.79 5.40 2.90
N GLY A 280 -4.32 6.11 1.90
CA GLY A 280 -4.48 7.56 1.95
C GLY A 280 -5.32 7.99 3.14
N THR A 281 -6.42 7.29 3.41
CA THR A 281 -7.30 7.52 4.56
C THR A 281 -6.57 7.26 5.88
N MET A 282 -5.85 6.15 6.00
CA MET A 282 -5.03 5.86 7.19
C MET A 282 -3.94 6.90 7.39
N THR A 283 -3.26 7.32 6.32
CA THR A 283 -2.23 8.36 6.34
C THR A 283 -2.80 9.68 6.83
N LEU A 284 -4.01 10.04 6.41
CA LEU A 284 -4.71 11.24 6.89
C LEU A 284 -5.03 11.15 8.39
N LEU A 285 -5.54 10.01 8.87
CA LEU A 285 -5.81 9.80 10.29
C LEU A 285 -4.54 9.90 11.15
N LEU A 286 -3.45 9.26 10.71
CA LEU A 286 -2.15 9.32 11.36
C LEU A 286 -1.56 10.73 11.31
N GLY A 287 -1.72 11.42 10.19
CA GLY A 287 -1.35 12.83 10.01
C GLY A 287 -2.12 13.75 10.96
N ALA A 288 -3.40 13.50 11.20
CA ALA A 288 -4.20 14.25 12.18
C ALA A 288 -3.70 14.05 13.62
N ILE A 289 -3.33 12.82 13.99
CA ILE A 289 -2.73 12.52 15.30
C ILE A 289 -1.38 13.24 15.44
N ALA A 290 -0.55 13.22 14.38
CA ALA A 290 0.72 13.92 14.37
C ALA A 290 0.54 15.44 14.42
N ALA A 291 -0.49 15.99 13.76
CA ALA A 291 -0.86 17.39 13.85
C ALA A 291 -1.26 17.80 15.28
N ILE A 292 -1.99 16.96 16.01
CA ILE A 292 -2.30 17.20 17.43
C ILE A 292 -1.01 17.24 18.27
N SER A 293 -0.06 16.33 18.04
CA SER A 293 1.24 16.36 18.71
C SER A 293 1.98 17.67 18.42
N LEU A 294 1.95 18.13 17.17
CA LEU A 294 2.56 19.39 16.76
C LEU A 294 1.86 20.61 17.37
N LEU A 295 0.53 20.58 17.54
CA LEU A 295 -0.22 21.61 18.27
C LEU A 295 0.21 21.70 19.73
N VAL A 296 0.41 20.57 20.41
CA VAL A 296 0.93 20.53 21.79
C VAL A 296 2.34 21.14 21.85
N GLY A 297 3.20 20.83 20.87
CA GLY A 297 4.49 21.50 20.68
C GLY A 297 4.35 23.01 20.49
N GLY A 298 3.38 23.45 19.69
CA GLY A 298 3.04 24.85 19.44
C GLY A 298 2.61 25.61 20.70
N ILE A 299 1.81 25.00 21.57
CA ILE A 299 1.47 25.56 22.89
C ILE A 299 2.74 25.76 23.73
N GLY A 300 3.68 24.82 23.65
CA GLY A 300 5.01 24.96 24.26
C GLY A 300 5.78 26.18 23.75
N VAL A 301 5.71 26.47 22.45
CA VAL A 301 6.31 27.68 21.84
C VAL A 301 5.64 28.92 22.39
N MET A 302 4.31 28.97 22.41
CA MET A 302 3.56 30.11 22.96
C MET A 302 3.98 30.40 24.40
N ASN A 303 4.05 29.38 25.25
CA ASN A 303 4.42 29.54 26.66
C ASN A 303 5.84 30.06 26.84
N ILE A 304 6.81 29.54 26.07
CA ILE A 304 8.17 30.09 26.10
C ILE A 304 8.18 31.55 25.67
N MET A 305 7.47 31.87 24.59
CA MET A 305 7.45 33.22 24.07
C MET A 305 6.79 34.20 25.05
N LEU A 306 5.70 33.82 25.73
CA LEU A 306 5.10 34.63 26.78
C LEU A 306 6.10 34.94 27.90
N VAL A 307 6.82 33.92 28.38
CA VAL A 307 7.78 34.11 29.46
C VAL A 307 9.00 34.92 28.99
N SER A 308 9.50 34.69 27.77
CA SER A 308 10.58 35.48 27.15
C SER A 308 10.20 36.97 27.03
N VAL A 309 8.95 37.26 26.66
CA VAL A 309 8.44 38.65 26.61
C VAL A 309 8.43 39.28 28.00
N LEU A 310 8.00 38.53 29.03
CA LEU A 310 7.99 39.02 30.41
C LEU A 310 9.40 39.29 30.92
N GLU A 311 10.35 38.38 30.70
CA GLU A 311 11.76 38.53 31.08
C GLU A 311 12.44 39.70 30.34
N ARG A 312 12.03 40.00 29.10
CA ARG A 312 12.59 41.07 28.27
C ARG A 312 11.75 42.35 28.27
N THR A 313 10.79 42.51 29.19
CA THR A 313 9.88 43.66 29.25
C THR A 313 10.62 45.00 29.26
N ARG A 314 11.66 45.13 30.10
CA ARG A 314 12.47 46.35 30.20
C ARG A 314 13.25 46.65 28.90
N GLU A 315 13.79 45.62 28.26
CA GLU A 315 14.50 45.75 26.97
C GLU A 315 13.55 46.28 25.88
N ILE A 316 12.34 45.72 25.81
CA ILE A 316 11.29 46.14 24.88
C ILE A 316 10.89 47.60 25.15
N GLY A 317 10.72 47.97 26.43
CA GLY A 317 10.41 49.33 26.86
C GLY A 317 11.44 50.36 26.40
N ILE A 318 12.73 50.06 26.56
CA ILE A 318 13.84 50.91 26.08
C ILE A 318 13.79 51.07 24.56
N ARG A 319 13.57 49.98 23.81
CA ARG A 319 13.49 50.04 22.33
C ARG A 319 12.32 50.89 21.84
N LYS A 320 11.14 50.76 22.48
CA LYS A 320 9.97 51.58 22.15
C LYS A 320 10.17 53.04 22.54
N ALA A 321 10.84 53.33 23.67
CA ALA A 321 11.19 54.70 24.06
C ALA A 321 12.17 55.37 23.08
N LEU A 322 13.05 54.59 22.44
CA LEU A 322 13.96 55.05 21.39
C LEU A 322 13.30 55.12 19.99
N GLY A 323 11.99 54.87 19.88
CA GLY A 323 11.22 55.05 18.65
C GLY A 323 10.98 53.80 17.80
N ALA A 324 11.22 52.58 18.32
CA ALA A 324 10.86 51.35 17.62
C ALA A 324 9.33 51.26 17.42
N ARG A 325 8.88 50.93 16.20
CA ARG A 325 7.46 50.75 15.90
C ARG A 325 6.98 49.42 16.45
N GLU A 326 5.67 49.29 16.70
CA GLU A 326 5.07 48.01 17.11
C GLU A 326 5.44 46.88 16.14
N ARG A 327 5.46 47.19 14.82
CA ARG A 327 5.89 46.28 13.76
C ARG A 327 7.30 45.73 13.93
N ASP A 328 8.23 46.55 14.41
CA ASP A 328 9.61 46.10 14.60
C ASP A 328 9.71 45.09 15.75
N ILE A 329 8.88 45.26 16.79
CA ILE A 329 8.84 44.38 17.96
C ILE A 329 8.15 43.05 17.63
N TRP A 330 6.94 43.06 17.05
CA TRP A 330 6.26 41.79 16.78
C TRP A 330 6.92 40.98 15.66
N THR A 331 7.53 41.61 14.65
CA THR A 331 8.29 40.88 13.62
C THR A 331 9.53 40.21 14.18
N GLN A 332 10.23 40.84 15.12
CA GLN A 332 11.39 40.23 15.78
C GLN A 332 11.00 38.97 16.56
N PHE A 333 9.99 39.04 17.42
CA PHE A 333 9.53 37.88 18.19
C PHE A 333 8.96 36.79 17.28
N LEU A 334 8.30 37.15 16.19
CA LEU A 334 7.78 36.18 15.23
C LEU A 334 8.91 35.46 14.48
N ILE A 335 9.99 36.16 14.13
CA ILE A 335 11.21 35.56 13.56
C ILE A 335 11.89 34.63 14.58
N GLU A 336 11.93 35.00 15.86
CA GLU A 336 12.48 34.17 16.94
C GLU A 336 11.71 32.86 17.08
N ALA A 337 10.36 32.93 17.07
CA ALA A 337 9.50 31.76 17.09
C ALA A 337 9.68 30.88 15.84
N ALA A 338 9.71 31.49 14.65
CA ALA A 338 9.92 30.77 13.40
C ALA A 338 11.29 30.07 13.34
N PHE A 339 12.34 30.71 13.86
CA PHE A 339 13.67 30.12 13.93
C PHE A 339 13.73 28.92 14.88
N LEU A 340 13.06 29.03 16.04
CA LEU A 340 12.97 27.93 17.01
C LEU A 340 12.21 26.73 16.41
N THR A 341 11.09 26.96 15.74
CA THR A 341 10.34 25.85 15.12
C THR A 341 10.99 25.32 13.84
N PHE A 342 11.68 26.15 13.07
CA PHE A 342 12.48 25.70 11.94
C PHE A 342 13.62 24.79 12.40
N THR A 343 14.39 25.18 13.42
CA THR A 343 15.49 24.35 13.95
C THR A 343 14.98 23.05 14.56
N GLY A 344 13.89 23.11 15.35
CA GLY A 344 13.22 21.91 15.84
C GLY A 344 12.68 21.03 14.72
N GLY A 345 12.20 21.63 13.63
CA GLY A 345 11.74 20.92 12.43
C GLY A 345 12.87 20.20 11.71
N ILE A 346 14.00 20.85 11.47
CA ILE A 346 15.18 20.20 10.86
C ILE A 346 15.68 19.02 11.72
N ILE A 347 15.76 19.21 13.03
CA ILE A 347 16.16 18.12 13.95
C ILE A 347 15.12 17.00 13.91
N GLY A 348 13.82 17.34 13.91
CA GLY A 348 12.72 16.38 13.79
C GLY A 348 12.78 15.59 12.48
N VAL A 349 13.14 16.23 11.37
CA VAL A 349 13.35 15.55 10.07
C VAL A 349 14.50 14.56 10.15
N LEU A 350 15.63 14.95 10.74
CA LEU A 350 16.77 14.05 10.91
C LEU A 350 16.44 12.85 11.80
N VAL A 351 15.74 13.10 12.92
CA VAL A 351 15.31 12.04 13.84
C VAL A 351 14.27 11.13 13.18
N GLY A 352 13.25 11.71 12.54
CA GLY A 352 12.21 10.96 11.83
C GLY A 352 12.79 10.12 10.69
N GLY A 353 13.68 10.70 9.89
CA GLY A 353 14.37 9.97 8.83
C GLY A 353 15.26 8.84 9.36
N ALA A 354 15.96 9.06 10.47
CA ALA A 354 16.75 8.01 11.13
C ALA A 354 15.85 6.88 11.65
N VAL A 355 14.71 7.21 12.26
CA VAL A 355 13.71 6.22 12.70
C VAL A 355 13.13 5.45 11.52
N SER A 356 12.75 6.11 10.44
CA SER A 356 12.28 5.47 9.20
C SER A 356 13.33 4.50 8.64
N TYR A 357 14.59 4.94 8.54
CA TYR A 357 15.68 4.07 8.09
C TYR A 357 15.88 2.85 8.99
N LEU A 358 15.84 3.04 10.31
CA LEU A 358 15.92 1.93 11.28
C LEU A 358 14.77 0.94 11.08
N ILE A 359 13.53 1.42 10.92
CA ILE A 359 12.37 0.58 10.65
C ILE A 359 12.59 -0.21 9.35
N SER A 360 13.00 0.46 8.27
CA SER A 360 13.27 -0.20 6.99
C SER A 360 14.34 -1.28 7.08
N SER A 361 15.36 -1.08 7.93
CA SER A 361 16.44 -2.05 8.11
C SER A 361 16.02 -3.34 8.83
N THR A 362 14.90 -3.31 9.57
CA THR A 362 14.36 -4.52 10.21
C THR A 362 13.73 -5.51 9.22
N GLY A 363 13.50 -5.08 7.97
CA GLY A 363 12.85 -5.90 6.94
C GLY A 363 11.34 -6.08 7.14
N VAL A 364 10.76 -5.54 8.21
CA VAL A 364 9.33 -5.68 8.51
C VAL A 364 8.47 -4.79 7.62
N MET A 365 8.96 -3.60 7.27
CA MET A 365 8.19 -2.61 6.51
C MET A 365 9.12 -1.70 5.72
N THR A 366 8.82 -1.50 4.44
CA THR A 366 9.51 -0.52 3.60
C THR A 366 9.05 0.88 3.98
N THR A 367 9.99 1.83 4.08
CA THR A 367 9.65 3.24 4.32
C THR A 367 10.33 4.09 3.27
N VAL A 368 9.61 5.09 2.74
CA VAL A 368 10.12 5.97 1.69
C VAL A 368 10.04 7.40 2.18
N VAL A 369 11.20 8.01 2.40
CA VAL A 369 11.32 9.42 2.77
C VAL A 369 11.49 10.24 1.50
N THR A 370 10.46 11.00 1.13
CA THR A 370 10.46 11.83 -0.08
C THR A 370 10.60 13.32 0.26
N VAL A 371 11.04 14.12 -0.72
CA VAL A 371 11.33 15.56 -0.52
C VAL A 371 10.05 16.35 -0.19
N ASP A 372 8.91 15.98 -0.77
CA ASP A 372 7.60 16.57 -0.49
C ASP A 372 7.18 16.38 0.97
N ILE A 373 7.41 15.20 1.57
CA ILE A 373 7.14 14.95 3.00
C ILE A 373 8.01 15.87 3.87
N VAL A 374 9.30 16.00 3.54
CA VAL A 374 10.22 16.86 4.30
C VAL A 374 9.82 18.34 4.20
N VAL A 375 9.51 18.82 3.00
CA VAL A 375 9.07 20.19 2.77
C VAL A 375 7.76 20.47 3.50
N LEU A 376 6.80 19.55 3.44
CA LEU A 376 5.53 19.66 4.16
C LEU A 376 5.75 19.75 5.67
N ALA A 377 6.51 18.82 6.26
CA ALA A 377 6.73 18.76 7.70
C ALA A 377 7.44 20.01 8.25
N VAL A 378 8.47 20.50 7.54
CA VAL A 378 9.16 21.76 7.92
C VAL A 378 8.25 22.96 7.76
N SER A 379 7.47 23.04 6.67
CA SER A 379 6.54 24.15 6.44
C SER A 379 5.44 24.21 7.50
N VAL A 380 4.87 23.07 7.88
CA VAL A 380 3.87 22.98 8.95
C VAL A 380 4.49 23.36 10.30
N SER A 381 5.71 22.89 10.62
CA SER A 381 6.42 23.27 11.85
C SER A 381 6.63 24.79 11.96
N VAL A 382 7.12 25.42 10.88
CA VAL A 382 7.28 26.89 10.83
C VAL A 382 5.93 27.58 10.96
N GLY A 383 4.89 27.10 10.26
CA GLY A 383 3.53 27.63 10.34
C GLY A 383 2.96 27.60 11.76
N ILE A 384 3.15 26.51 12.50
CA ILE A 384 2.76 26.41 13.92
C ILE A 384 3.53 27.40 14.79
N GLY A 385 4.84 27.55 14.56
CA GLY A 385 5.64 28.55 15.27
C GLY A 385 5.16 29.98 15.04
N LEU A 386 4.81 30.32 13.81
CA LEU A 386 4.24 31.62 13.47
C LEU A 386 2.87 31.82 14.13
N PHE A 387 2.00 30.81 14.08
CA PHE A 387 0.66 30.88 14.64
C PHE A 387 0.66 31.07 16.16
N PHE A 388 1.38 30.21 16.89
CA PHE A 388 1.45 30.28 18.36
C PHE A 388 2.38 31.37 18.87
N GLY A 389 3.38 31.79 18.08
CA GLY A 389 4.26 32.92 18.38
C GLY A 389 3.61 34.28 18.16
N PHE A 390 2.52 34.35 17.38
CA PHE A 390 1.85 35.60 17.04
C PHE A 390 1.25 36.31 18.28
N TYR A 391 0.50 35.60 19.12
CA TYR A 391 -0.15 36.21 20.29
C TYR A 391 0.86 36.84 21.27
N PRO A 392 1.93 36.15 21.70
CA PRO A 392 2.97 36.75 22.54
C PRO A 392 3.68 37.93 21.87
N ALA A 393 4.01 37.81 20.58
CA ALA A 393 4.68 38.87 19.82
C ALA A 393 3.81 40.14 19.71
N TRP A 394 2.50 39.95 19.48
CA TRP A 394 1.53 41.02 19.46
C TRP A 394 1.41 41.70 20.83
N ASN A 395 1.31 40.91 21.91
CA ASN A 395 1.26 41.44 23.26
C ASN A 395 2.53 42.24 23.62
N ALA A 396 3.72 41.72 23.28
CA ALA A 396 5.00 42.41 23.45
C ALA A 396 5.04 43.76 22.72
N SER A 397 4.52 43.81 21.49
CA SER A 397 4.51 45.04 20.71
C SER A 397 3.62 46.14 21.28
N ARG A 398 2.67 45.81 22.16
CA ARG A 398 1.71 46.75 22.78
C ARG A 398 2.08 47.20 24.18
N LEU A 399 3.20 46.74 24.74
CA LEU A 399 3.70 47.19 26.05
C LEU A 399 3.89 48.71 26.09
N ASN A 400 3.38 49.37 27.13
CA ASN A 400 3.56 50.80 27.34
C ASN A 400 5.00 51.08 27.79
N PRO A 401 5.79 51.92 27.09
CA PRO A 401 7.19 52.18 27.44
C PRO A 401 7.39 52.67 28.88
N ILE A 402 6.43 53.43 29.40
CA ILE A 402 6.49 54.00 30.77
C ILE A 402 6.31 52.89 31.81
N GLU A 403 5.36 51.99 31.59
CA GLU A 403 5.10 50.85 32.48
C GLU A 403 6.24 49.84 32.44
N ALA A 404 6.77 49.55 31.24
CA ALA A 404 7.87 48.61 31.03
C ALA A 404 9.20 49.07 31.65
N LEU A 405 9.39 50.37 31.88
CA LEU A 405 10.57 50.94 32.55
C LEU A 405 10.39 51.06 34.07
N ARG A 406 9.15 50.97 34.56
CA ARG A 406 8.77 51.10 35.97
C ARG A 406 8.71 49.75 36.69
N SER A 407 8.57 48.64 35.97
CA SER A 407 8.67 47.30 36.55
C SER A 407 10.10 47.04 37.06
N GLU A 408 10.25 46.90 38.38
CA GLU A 408 11.45 46.30 39.02
C GLU A 408 11.47 44.78 38.80
#